data_AF-A0A7H4N2W1-F1
#
_entry.id   AF-A0A7H4N2W1-F1
#
_cell.length_a   1.000
_cell.length_b   1.000
_cell.length_c   1.000
_cell.angle_alpha   90.00
_cell.angle_beta   90.00
_cell.angle_gamma   90.00
#
_symmetry.space_group_name_H-M   'P 1'
#
loop_
_entity.id
_entity.type
_entity.pdbx_description
1 polymer ?
#
loop_
_entity_poly.entity_id
_entity_poly.type
_entity_poly.pdbx_seq_one_letter_code
_entity_poly.pdbx_strand_id
1 'polypeptide(L)' 'MKKLVLAALLSTFAFGAAAAEKISFGVSATYPPFESMDANNQIAGFDIDLANAPV' A
#
# COMPACT_ATOMS: atom_id res chain seq x y z
N MET A 1 -1.50 14.65 40.63
CA MET A 1 -2.27 13.57 39.97
C MET A 1 -3.07 14.03 38.74
N LYS A 2 -3.80 15.16 38.80
CA LYS A 2 -4.61 15.66 37.65
C LYS A 2 -3.82 15.87 36.34
N LYS A 3 -2.55 16.30 36.43
CA LYS A 3 -1.65 16.52 35.28
C LYS A 3 -1.22 15.22 34.58
N LEU A 4 -1.11 14.12 35.33
CA LEU A 4 -0.73 12.82 34.79
C LEU A 4 -1.89 12.17 34.03
N VAL A 5 -3.12 12.36 34.53
CA VAL A 5 -4.34 11.92 33.85
C VAL A 5 -4.49 12.64 32.50
N LEU A 6 -4.26 13.96 32.49
CA LEU A 6 -4.33 14.73 31.24
C LEU A 6 -3.24 14.32 30.23
N ALA A 7 -2.02 14.06 30.70
CA ALA A 7 -0.93 13.58 29.84
C ALA A 7 -1.23 12.20 29.24
N ALA A 8 -1.81 11.28 30.02
CA ALA A 8 -2.24 9.98 29.52
C ALA A 8 -3.35 10.11 28.46
N LEU A 9 -4.34 10.99 28.68
CA LEU A 9 -5.38 11.28 27.68
C LEU A 9 -4.84 11.91 26.39
N LEU A 10 -3.79 12.73 26.45
CA LEU A 10 -3.21 13.35 25.25
C LEU A 10 -2.37 12.35 24.43
N SER A 11 -1.79 11.33 25.07
CA SER A 11 -0.94 10.34 24.40
C SER A 11 -1.70 9.46 23.38
N THR A 12 -3.02 9.32 23.50
CA THR A 12 -3.84 8.54 22.56
C THR A 12 -4.02 9.23 21.20
N PHE A 13 -3.76 10.54 21.11
CA PHE A 13 -3.87 11.31 19.86
C PHE A 13 -2.55 11.38 19.08
N ALA A 14 -1.44 10.94 19.67
CA ALA A 14 -0.11 11.04 19.06
C ALA A 14 0.15 10.02 17.93
N PHE A 15 -0.72 9.01 17.78
CA PHE A 15 -0.57 7.93 16.81
C PHE A 15 -1.64 8.02 15.71
N GLY A 16 -1.59 9.07 14.90
CA GLY A 16 -2.28 9.08 13.62
C GLY A 16 -1.52 8.18 12.65
N ALA A 17 -2.02 6.99 12.37
CA ALA A 17 -1.48 6.16 11.29
C ALA A 17 -1.75 6.89 9.96
N ALA A 18 -0.70 7.42 9.33
CA ALA A 18 -0.80 7.91 7.96
C ALA A 18 -1.01 6.69 7.05
N ALA A 19 -2.24 6.49 6.58
CA ALA A 19 -2.52 5.48 5.58
C ALA A 19 -1.85 5.89 4.27
N ALA A 20 -1.10 4.98 3.65
CA ALA A 20 -0.55 5.21 2.32
C ALA A 20 -1.69 5.39 1.31
N GLU A 21 -1.56 6.40 0.45
CA GLU A 21 -2.52 6.64 -0.62
C GLU A 21 -2.43 5.52 -1.65
N LYS A 22 -3.58 5.02 -2.11
CA LYS A 22 -3.62 3.95 -3.13
C LYS A 22 -3.38 4.54 -4.51
N ILE A 23 -2.35 4.08 -5.19
CA ILE A 23 -2.07 4.42 -6.59
C ILE A 23 -2.67 3.32 -7.47
N SER A 24 -3.38 3.71 -8.54
CA SER A 24 -3.96 2.78 -9.52
C SER A 24 -3.13 2.80 -10.79
N PHE A 25 -2.63 1.63 -11.21
CA PHE A 25 -1.89 1.45 -12.45
C PHE A 25 -2.80 0.81 -13.51
N GLY A 26 -2.87 1.42 -14.69
CA GLY A 26 -3.55 0.85 -15.85
C GLY A 26 -2.56 0.05 -16.70
N VAL A 27 -2.89 -1.22 -16.95
CA VAL A 27 -2.04 -2.20 -17.63
C VAL A 27 -2.85 -2.99 -18.66
N SER A 28 -2.22 -3.46 -19.73
CA SER A 28 -2.79 -4.35 -20.73
C SER A 28 -2.03 -5.68 -20.71
N ALA A 29 -2.67 -6.74 -20.21
CA ALA A 29 -2.07 -8.07 -20.01
C ALA A 29 -1.79 -8.86 -21.31
N THR A 30 -1.20 -8.20 -22.31
CA THR A 30 -1.00 -8.68 -23.69
C THR A 30 0.45 -8.57 -24.14
N TYR A 31 1.39 -8.21 -23.25
CA TYR A 31 2.78 -7.94 -23.59
C TYR A 31 3.79 -8.65 -22.66
N PRO A 32 3.95 -9.98 -22.77
CA PRO A 32 5.00 -10.70 -22.04
C PRO A 32 6.41 -10.23 -22.45
N PRO A 33 7.40 -10.17 -21.53
CA PRO A 33 7.35 -10.55 -20.10
C PRO A 33 6.97 -9.39 -19.15
N PHE A 34 6.53 -8.25 -19.67
CA PHE A 34 6.26 -7.04 -18.88
C PHE A 34 4.88 -7.08 -18.20
N GLU A 35 3.87 -7.56 -18.92
CA GLU A 35 2.49 -7.68 -18.43
C GLU A 35 1.73 -8.76 -19.22
N SER A 36 1.20 -9.77 -18.53
CA SER A 36 0.49 -10.90 -19.15
C SER A 36 -0.41 -11.62 -18.16
N MET A 37 -1.41 -12.37 -18.65
CA MET A 37 -2.20 -13.26 -17.81
C MET A 37 -1.44 -14.55 -17.51
N ASP A 38 -1.34 -14.91 -16.23
CA ASP A 38 -0.77 -16.17 -15.77
C ASP A 38 -1.81 -17.33 -15.78
N ALA A 39 -1.39 -18.52 -15.37
CA ALA A 39 -2.26 -19.69 -15.29
C ALA A 39 -3.37 -19.60 -14.21
N ASN A 40 -3.29 -18.61 -13.32
CA ASN A 40 -4.26 -18.32 -12.27
C ASN A 40 -5.18 -17.14 -12.63
N ASN A 41 -5.15 -16.69 -13.88
CA ASN A 41 -5.88 -15.53 -14.37
C ASN A 41 -5.53 -14.23 -13.63
N GLN A 42 -4.29 -14.11 -13.16
CA GLN A 42 -3.73 -12.88 -12.59
C GLN A 42 -2.84 -12.18 -13.62
N ILE A 43 -2.78 -10.85 -13.56
CA ILE A 43 -1.80 -10.10 -14.34
C ILE A 43 -0.45 -10.21 -13.64
N ALA A 44 0.57 -10.64 -14.38
CA ALA A 44 1.94 -10.80 -13.90
C ALA A 44 2.95 -10.29 -14.93
N GLY A 45 4.14 -9.93 -14.45
CA GLY A 45 5.25 -9.45 -15.27
C GLY A 45 6.01 -8.31 -14.60
N PHE A 46 7.09 -7.85 -15.24
CA PHE A 46 7.99 -6.83 -14.69
C PHE A 46 7.28 -5.54 -14.24
N ASP A 47 6.28 -5.06 -14.99
CA ASP A 47 5.58 -3.82 -14.66
C ASP A 47 4.70 -3.99 -13.41
N ILE A 48 4.18 -5.20 -13.18
CA ILE A 48 3.40 -5.55 -11.98
C ILE A 48 4.30 -5.68 -10.76
N ASP A 49 5.50 -6.24 -10.94
CA ASP A 49 6.50 -6.34 -9.88
C ASP A 49 6.93 -4.94 -9.41
N LEU A 50 7.13 -4.01 -10.36
CA LEU A 50 7.44 -2.62 -10.04
C LEU A 50 6.29 -1.91 -9.33
N ALA A 51 5.04 -2.13 -9.77
CA ALA A 51 3.87 -1.50 -9.15
C ALA A 51 3.60 -2.00 -7.72
N ASN A 52 3.98 -3.25 -7.42
CA ASN A 52 3.83 -3.84 -6.08
C ASN A 52 5.06 -3.66 -5.18
N ALA A 53 6.14 -3.08 -5.71
CA ALA A 53 7.34 -2.86 -4.93
C ALA A 53 7.05 -1.90 -3.76
N PRO A 54 7.56 -2.20 -2.54
CA PRO A 54 7.44 -1.28 -1.43
C PRO A 54 8.20 0.01 -1.74
N VAL A 55 7.53 1.14 -1.54
CA VAL A 55 8.10 2.49 -1.64
C VAL A 55 8.75 2.89 -0.33
#